data_AF-A0A950B8Z5-F1
#
_entry.id   AF-A0A950B8Z5-F1
#
_cell.length_a   1.000
_cell.length_b   1.000
_cell.length_c   1.000
_cell.angle_alpha   90.00
_cell.angle_beta   90.00
_cell.angle_gamma   90.00
#
_symmetry.space_group_name_H-M   'P 1'
#
loop_
_entity.id
_entity.type
_entity.pdbx_description
1 polymer ?
#
loop_
_entity_poly.entity_id
_entity_poly.type
_entity_poly.pdbx_seq_one_letter_code
_entity_poly.pdbx_strand_id
1 'polypeptide(L)' 'MTLDITQFYQTFFDEADELLAQMEQLLLNLNVGRPDPEDLAAIFRAAHSIKGG' A
#
# COMPACT_ATOMS: atom_id res chain seq x y z
N MET A 1 17.28 24.75 10.55
CA MET A 1 17.37 23.28 10.60
C MET A 1 16.67 22.75 9.37
N THR A 2 17.39 22.13 8.45
CA THR A 2 16.78 21.38 7.33
C THR A 2 16.31 20.05 7.87
N LEU A 3 15.06 19.67 7.59
CA LEU A 3 14.58 18.33 7.94
C LEU A 3 15.41 17.31 7.18
N ASP A 4 16.13 16.45 7.88
CA ASP A 4 16.76 15.28 7.27
C ASP A 4 15.68 14.23 7.03
N ILE A 5 15.32 14.02 5.76
CA ILE A 5 14.27 13.08 5.36
C ILE A 5 14.74 11.63 5.47
N THR A 6 16.07 11.39 5.46
CA THR A 6 16.63 10.04 5.46
C THR A 6 16.28 9.24 6.71
N GLN A 7 16.01 9.91 7.83
CA GLN A 7 15.58 9.28 9.08
C GLN A 7 14.20 8.60 8.99
N PHE A 8 13.38 8.95 7.99
CA PHE A 8 12.03 8.39 7.80
C PHE A 8 12.01 7.27 6.75
N TYR A 9 13.09 7.08 5.99
CA TYR A 9 13.12 6.09 4.90
C TYR A 9 12.90 4.67 5.39
N GLN A 10 13.47 4.28 6.53
CA GLN A 10 13.28 2.93 7.05
C GLN A 10 11.79 2.67 7.35
N THR A 11 11.13 3.59 8.06
CA THR A 11 9.69 3.48 8.35
C THR A 11 8.86 3.45 7.07
N PHE A 12 9.16 4.29 6.08
CA PHE A 12 8.47 4.25 4.80
C PHE A 12 8.62 2.89 4.09
N PHE A 13 9.84 2.33 4.03
CA PHE A 13 10.06 1.04 3.37
C PHE A 13 9.39 -0.11 4.12
N ASP A 14 9.43 -0.12 5.45
CA ASP A 14 8.73 -1.13 6.26
C ASP A 14 7.21 -1.07 6.02
N GLU A 15 6.63 0.14 6.03
CA GLU A 15 5.20 0.34 5.73
C GLU A 15 4.84 -0.04 4.28
N ALA A 16 5.69 0.33 3.32
CA ALA A 16 5.47 0.02 1.91
C ALA A 16 5.50 -1.50 1.66
N ASP A 17 6.42 -2.23 2.28
CA ASP A 17 6.51 -3.69 2.17
C ASP A 17 5.25 -4.37 2.73
N GLU A 18 4.75 -3.93 3.88
CA GLU A 18 3.49 -4.44 4.45
C GLU A 18 2.29 -4.17 3.54
N LEU A 19 2.19 -2.95 3.01
CA LEU A 19 1.11 -2.56 2.09
C LEU A 19 1.18 -3.31 0.77
N LEU A 20 2.37 -3.56 0.23
CA LEU A 20 2.56 -4.35 -0.99
C LEU A 20 2.16 -5.81 -0.78
N ALA A 21 2.55 -6.42 0.35
CA ALA A 21 2.15 -7.79 0.68
C ALA A 21 0.63 -7.91 0.83
N GLN A 22 -0.02 -6.96 1.50
CA GLN A 22 -1.48 -6.91 1.59
C GLN A 22 -2.13 -6.74 0.20
N MET A 23 -1.62 -5.82 -0.61
CA MET A 23 -2.15 -5.56 -1.95
C MET A 23 -2.03 -6.78 -2.85
N GLU A 24 -0.90 -7.50 -2.80
CA GLU A 24 -0.70 -8.75 -3.55
C GLU A 24 -1.76 -9.79 -3.17
N GLN A 25 -1.99 -10.02 -1.87
CA GLN A 25 -2.99 -10.98 -1.40
C GLN A 25 -4.40 -10.62 -1.87
N LEU A 26 -4.77 -9.33 -1.82
CA LEU A 26 -6.07 -8.86 -2.30
C LEU A 26 -6.21 -9.07 -3.81
N LEU A 27 -5.16 -8.74 -4.58
CA LEU A 27 -5.16 -8.91 -6.03
C LEU A 27 -5.26 -10.37 -6.46
N LEU A 28 -4.54 -11.28 -5.78
CA LEU A 28 -4.57 -12.72 -6.06
C LEU A 28 -5.94 -13.35 -5.76
N ASN A 29 -6.63 -12.84 -4.73
CA ASN A 29 -7.94 -13.35 -4.32
C ASN A 29 -9.12 -12.65 -5.01
N LEU A 30 -8.88 -11.57 -5.76
CA LEU A 30 -9.93 -10.76 -6.36
C LEU A 30 -10.68 -11.54 -7.44
N ASN A 31 -12.01 -11.63 -7.29
CA ASN A 31 -12.87 -12.13 -8.35
C ASN A 31 -13.13 -11.04 -9.41
N VAL A 32 -12.45 -11.12 -10.56
CA VAL A 32 -12.58 -10.11 -11.63
C VAL A 32 -14.00 -10.03 -12.23
N GLY A 33 -14.77 -11.12 -12.23
CA GLY A 33 -16.14 -11.13 -12.75
C GLY A 33 -17.16 -10.48 -11.80
N ARG A 34 -16.81 -10.37 -10.51
CA ARG A 34 -17.63 -9.74 -9.48
C ARG A 34 -16.72 -9.27 -8.34
N PRO A 35 -15.98 -8.17 -8.52
CA PRO A 35 -15.02 -7.72 -7.52
C PRO A 35 -15.75 -7.17 -6.29
N ASP A 36 -15.19 -7.43 -5.11
CA ASP A 36 -15.68 -6.81 -3.87
C ASP A 36 -15.23 -5.33 -3.85
N PRO A 37 -16.16 -4.36 -3.69
CA PRO A 37 -15.80 -2.96 -3.55
C PRO A 37 -14.85 -2.67 -2.38
N GLU A 38 -14.92 -3.44 -1.29
CA GLU A 38 -14.04 -3.26 -0.14
C GLU A 38 -12.60 -3.66 -0.45
N ASP A 39 -12.40 -4.77 -1.18
CA ASP A 39 -11.08 -5.22 -1.64
C ASP A 39 -10.46 -4.19 -2.61
N LEU A 40 -11.26 -3.70 -3.56
CA LEU A 40 -10.83 -2.64 -4.49
C LEU A 40 -10.44 -1.35 -3.75
N ALA A 41 -11.23 -0.96 -2.74
CA ALA A 41 -10.93 0.21 -1.94
C ALA A 41 -9.67 0.01 -1.08
N ALA A 42 -9.42 -1.20 -0.57
CA ALA A 42 -8.21 -1.53 0.17
C ALA A 42 -6.96 -1.49 -0.72
N ILE A 43 -7.01 -2.10 -1.91
CA ILE A 43 -5.94 -2.01 -2.93
C ILE A 43 -5.65 -0.54 -3.27
N PHE A 44 -6.69 0.26 -3.51
CA PHE A 44 -6.55 1.68 -3.80
C PHE A 44 -5.88 2.44 -2.66
N ARG A 45 -6.29 2.21 -1.41
CA ARG A 45 -5.68 2.87 -0.24
C ARG A 45 -4.22 2.50 -0.09
N ALA A 46 -3.84 1.23 -0.24
CA ALA A 46 -2.45 0.79 -0.18
C ALA A 46 -1.59 1.51 -1.24
N ALA A 47 -2.06 1.55 -2.50
CA ALA A 47 -1.35 2.25 -3.57
C ALA A 47 -1.26 3.77 -3.30
N HIS A 48 -2.32 4.37 -2.77
CA HIS A 48 -2.35 5.78 -2.45
C HIS A 48 -1.38 6.15 -1.33
N SER A 49 -1.29 5.32 -0.28
CA SER A 49 -0.36 5.51 0.84
C SER A 49 1.09 5.42 0.37
N ILE A 50 1.46 4.41 -0.42
CA ILE A 50 2.81 4.25 -0.97
C ILE A 50 3.20 5.45 -1.86
N LYS A 51 2.27 5.97 -2.67
CA LYS A 51 2.48 7.16 -3.49
C LYS A 51 2.63 8.45 -2.67
N GLY A 52 2.10 8.47 -1.45
CA GLY A 52 2.09 9.65 -0.59
C GLY A 52 3.31 9.79 0.31
N GLY A 53 3.93 8.68 0.69
CA GLY A 53 5.26 8.66 1.33
C GLY A 53 6.38 8.96 0.34
#